data_AF-A0A285UDW0-F1
#
_entry.id   AF-A0A285UDW0-F1
#
_cell.length_a   1.000
_cell.length_b   1.000
_cell.length_c   1.000
_cell.angle_alpha   90.00
_cell.angle_beta   90.00
_cell.angle_gamma   90.00
#
_symmetry.space_group_name_H-M   'P 1'
#
loop_
_entity.id
_entity.type
_entity.pdbx_description
1 polymer ?
#
loop_
_entity_poly.entity_id
_entity_poly.type
_entity_poly.pdbx_seq_one_letter_code
_entity_poly.pdbx_strand_id
1 'polypeptide(L)' 'MSRGSGAEKSVTIVKQSGKWVVTVRVETSSVHTAFSTEEEARRFEAYQRDKLGLV' A
#
# COMPACT_ATOMS: atom_id res chain seq x y z
N MET A 1 -18.43 24.42 -3.90
CA MET A 1 -17.24 23.85 -4.58
C MET A 1 -17.06 22.43 -4.07
N SER A 2 -17.62 21.46 -4.79
CA SER A 2 -17.47 20.04 -4.47
C SER A 2 -16.02 19.66 -4.77
N ARG A 3 -15.21 19.48 -3.73
CA ARG A 3 -13.85 18.93 -3.86
C ARG A 3 -14.01 17.57 -4.52
N GLY A 4 -13.45 17.41 -5.72
CA GLY A 4 -13.45 16.14 -6.41
C GLY A 4 -12.87 15.07 -5.50
N SER A 5 -13.67 14.08 -5.14
CA SER A 5 -13.22 12.82 -4.56
C SER A 5 -12.36 12.11 -5.59
N GLY A 6 -11.11 12.54 -5.75
CA GLY A 6 -10.09 11.69 -6.35
C GLY A 6 -9.96 10.48 -5.44
N ALA A 7 -10.19 9.28 -5.97
CA ALA A 7 -10.05 8.05 -5.23
C ALA A 7 -8.71 8.06 -4.46
N GLU A 8 -8.77 8.13 -3.13
CA GLU A 8 -7.56 8.17 -2.30
C GLU A 8 -6.89 6.80 -2.43
N LYS A 9 -5.77 6.75 -3.16
CA LYS A 9 -4.96 5.55 -3.33
C LYS A 9 -3.62 5.77 -2.65
N SER A 10 -3.23 4.83 -1.79
CA SER A 10 -1.90 4.84 -1.18
C SER A 10 -1.40 3.44 -0.91
N VAL A 11 -0.08 3.29 -0.94
CA VAL A 11 0.60 2.07 -0.52
C VAL A 11 1.68 2.48 0.48
N THR A 12 1.69 1.82 1.64
CA THR A 12 2.68 2.08 2.70
C THR A 12 3.29 0.78 3.18
N ILE A 13 4.55 0.85 3.62
CA ILE A 13 5.28 -0.26 4.22
C ILE A 13 5.71 0.14 5.63
N VAL A 14 5.40 -0.71 6.62
CA VAL A 14 5.76 -0.47 8.03
C VAL A 14 6.27 -1.78 8.64
N LYS A 15 7.34 -1.71 9.45
CA LYS A 15 7.79 -2.85 10.24
C LYS A 15 7.01 -2.92 11.55
N GLN A 16 6.26 -3.99 11.78
CA GLN A 16 5.48 -4.23 12.99
C GLN A 16 5.70 -5.65 13.51
N SER A 17 6.02 -5.77 14.80
CA SER A 17 6.20 -7.07 15.48
C SER A 17 7.14 -8.04 14.74
N GLY A 18 8.23 -7.53 14.17
CA GLY A 18 9.22 -8.31 13.42
C GLY A 18 8.84 -8.64 11.98
N LYS A 19 7.64 -8.27 11.52
CA LYS A 19 7.17 -8.46 10.14
C LYS A 19 7.10 -7.13 9.40
N TRP A 20 7.19 -7.18 8.08
CA TRP A 20 6.97 -6.03 7.20
C TRP A 20 5.55 -6.06 6.68
N VAL A 21 4.74 -5.08 7.05
CA VAL A 21 3.33 -4.98 6.67
C VAL A 21 3.19 -3.95 5.58
N VAL A 22 2.70 -4.39 4.42
CA VAL A 22 2.29 -3.50 3.33
C VAL A 22 0.80 -3.24 3.46
N THR A 23 0.42 -1.97 3.53
CA THR A 23 -0.98 -1.54 3.54
C THR A 23 -1.31 -0.87 2.21
N VAL A 24 -2.29 -1.42 1.50
CA VAL A 24 -2.84 -0.86 0.28
C VAL A 24 -4.19 -0.24 0.62
N ARG A 25 -4.36 1.06 0.38
CA ARG A 25 -5.64 1.76 0.51
C ARG A 25 -6.15 2.18 -0.86
N VAL A 26 -7.42 1.91 -1.12
CA VAL A 26 -8.14 2.37 -2.29
C VAL A 26 -9.52 2.83 -1.82
N GLU A 27 -9.77 4.14 -1.91
CA GLU A 27 -11.01 4.77 -1.47
C GLU A 27 -11.29 4.48 0.01
N THR A 28 -12.31 3.66 0.30
CA THR A 28 -12.72 3.27 1.66
C THR A 28 -12.20 1.90 2.08
N SER A 29 -11.53 1.18 1.17
CA SER A 29 -11.06 -0.18 1.39
C SER A 29 -9.56 -0.20 1.68
N SER A 30 -9.15 -1.07 2.61
CA SER A 30 -7.75 -1.32 2.91
C SER A 30 -7.43 -2.81 2.98
N VAL A 31 -6.30 -3.20 2.40
CA VAL A 31 -5.75 -4.55 2.46
C VAL A 31 -4.38 -4.50 3.12
N HIS A 32 -4.12 -5.44 4.02
CA HIS A 32 -2.85 -5.56 4.73
C HIS A 32 -2.21 -6.91 4.42
N THR A 33 -0.95 -6.90 4.00
CA THR A 33 -0.17 -8.10 3.71
C THR A 33 1.13 -8.06 4.50
N ALA A 34 1.40 -9.11 5.28
CA ALA A 34 2.61 -9.22 6.09
C ALA A 34 3.66 -10.12 5.43
N PHE A 35 4.91 -9.70 5.47
CA PHE A 35 6.07 -10.38 4.91
C PHE A 35 7.15 -10.59 5.98
N SER A 36 7.96 -11.64 5.82
CA SER A 36 9.06 -11.95 6.74
C SER A 36 10.30 -11.10 6.45
N THR A 37 10.49 -10.69 5.20
CA THR A 37 11.66 -9.90 4.76
C THR A 37 11.26 -8.53 4.24
N GLU A 38 12.17 -7.55 4.33
CA GLU A 38 11.92 -6.20 3.77
C GLU A 38 11.84 -6.27 2.25
N GLU A 39 12.69 -7.08 1.62
CA GLU A 39 12.79 -7.19 0.18
C GLU A 39 11.47 -7.66 -0.47
N GLU A 40 10.83 -8.70 0.08
CA GLU A 40 9.52 -9.17 -0.39
C GLU A 40 8.46 -8.08 -0.25
N ALA A 41 8.44 -7.38 0.89
CA ALA A 41 7.49 -6.29 1.13
C ALA A 41 7.71 -5.12 0.17
N ARG A 42 8.96 -4.76 -0.15
CA ARG A 42 9.30 -3.71 -1.12
C ARG A 42 8.91 -4.09 -2.54
N ARG A 43 9.15 -5.33 -2.96
CA ARG A 43 8.70 -5.83 -4.28
C ARG A 43 7.19 -5.79 -4.41
N PHE A 44 6.48 -6.21 -3.37
CA PHE A 44 5.01 -6.15 -3.35
C PHE A 44 4.49 -4.71 -3.32
N GLU A 45 5.11 -3.82 -2.54
CA GLU A 45 4.78 -2.40 -2.50
C GLU A 45 4.91 -1.77 -3.88
N ALA A 46 6.06 -1.94 -4.55
CA ALA A 46 6.29 -1.43 -5.90
C ALA A 46 5.27 -1.96 -6.91
N TYR A 47 4.97 -3.27 -6.88
CA TYR A 47 3.93 -3.87 -7.72
C TYR A 47 2.55 -3.24 -7.50
N GLN A 48 2.16 -2.98 -6.25
CA GLN A 48 0.88 -2.34 -5.94
C GLN A 48 0.85 -0.87 -6.36
N ARG A 49 1.95 -0.13 -6.19
CA ARG A 49 2.04 1.27 -6.66
C ARG A 49 1.86 1.35 -8.18
N ASP A 50 2.55 0.50 -8.92
CA ASP A 50 2.45 0.41 -10.38
C ASP A 50 1.01 0.09 -10.81
N LYS A 51 0.41 -0.96 -10.22
CA LYS A 51 -0.98 -1.35 -10.48
C LYS A 51 -2.00 -0.24 -10.19
N LEU A 52 -1.72 0.61 -9.21
CA LEU A 52 -2.59 1.72 -8.81
C LEU A 52 -2.31 3.03 -9.57
N GLY A 53 -1.23 3.10 -10.36
CA GLY A 53 -0.80 4.31 -11.07
C GLY A 53 -0.21 5.37 -10.13
N LEU A 54 0.55 4.96 -9.12
CA LEU A 54 1.18 5.81 -8.09
C LEU A 54 2.70 6.01 -8.29
N VAL A 55 3.18 5.70 -9.49
CA VAL A 55 4.59 5.79 -9.93
C VAL A 55 4.74 6.86 -11.01
#